data_AF-A0A6J6JH91-F1
#
_entry.id   AF-A0A6J6JH91-F1
#
_cell.length_a   1.000
_cell.length_b   1.000
_cell.length_c   1.000
_cell.angle_alpha   90.00
_cell.angle_beta   90.00
_cell.angle_gamma   90.00
#
_symmetry.space_group_name_H-M   'P 1'
#
loop_
_entity.id
_entity.type
_entity.pdbx_description
1 polymer ?
#
loop_
_entity_poly.entity_id
_entity_poly.type
_entity_poly.pdbx_seq_one_letter_code
_entity_poly.pdbx_strand_id
1 'polypeptide(L)'
;MVRVAHGQVSARVLAGTAGRGTDPEVDKAISAALAASAKNTTEHAFAVDSLVQTLAPFCEHVDADPKPFSLALPNLWHLASDVHGVLREEASVLDLAAALHPTAAVAGTPRLEAQQLLAELEPFDRGRYAGPVGWIGADGDGEWAIALRGAQIEAADASGLRSIRAFAGCGIVAGSEPDAELAETELKFSPIREALS
;
A
#
# COMPACT_ATOMS: atom_id res chain seq x y z
N MET A 1 -4.35 4.94 -1.19
CA MET A 1 -3.17 5.63 -1.76
C MET A 1 -3.32 7.10 -1.53
N VAL A 2 -4.39 7.72 -2.05
CA VAL A 2 -4.73 9.12 -1.78
C VAL A 2 -6.22 9.35 -2.04
N ARG A 3 -6.83 10.25 -1.28
CA ARG A 3 -8.21 10.71 -1.44
C ARG A 3 -8.23 12.23 -1.42
N VAL A 4 -9.08 12.82 -2.26
CA VAL A 4 -9.42 14.24 -2.24
C VAL A 4 -10.93 14.37 -2.08
N ALA A 5 -11.36 15.19 -1.13
CA ALA A 5 -12.76 15.56 -0.95
C ALA A 5 -12.89 17.04 -0.57
N HIS A 6 -13.64 17.80 -1.36
CA HIS A 6 -13.77 19.26 -1.29
C HIS A 6 -12.39 19.94 -1.27
N GLY A 7 -11.47 19.51 -2.14
CA GLY A 7 -10.09 19.99 -2.18
C GLY A 7 -9.22 19.58 -0.98
N GLN A 8 -9.73 18.79 -0.03
CA GLN A 8 -8.95 18.28 1.10
C GLN A 8 -8.30 16.94 0.75
N VAL A 9 -6.97 16.90 0.77
CA VAL A 9 -6.16 15.70 0.55
C VAL A 9 -6.08 14.90 1.86
N SER A 10 -6.25 13.59 1.76
CA SER A 10 -5.98 12.65 2.83
C SER A 10 -5.29 11.39 2.30
N ALA A 11 -4.27 10.94 3.01
CA ALA A 11 -3.57 9.70 2.76
C ALA A 11 -3.11 9.09 4.09
N ARG A 12 -2.89 7.77 4.12
CA ARG A 12 -2.36 7.06 5.28
C ARG A 12 -1.17 6.23 4.87
N VAL A 13 -0.04 6.46 5.54
CA VAL A 13 1.15 5.64 5.40
C VAL A 13 1.04 4.46 6.36
N LEU A 14 1.29 3.26 5.86
CA LEU A 14 1.40 2.04 6.68
C LEU A 14 2.78 1.43 6.41
N ALA A 15 3.68 1.50 7.38
CA ALA A 15 5.04 0.99 7.24
C ALA A 15 5.59 0.55 8.60
N GLY A 16 6.12 -0.67 8.69
CA GLY A 16 6.40 -1.34 9.96
C GLY A 16 5.22 -2.21 10.37
N THR A 17 5.50 -3.48 10.64
CA THR A 17 4.49 -4.54 10.86
C THR A 17 4.86 -5.37 12.08
N ALA A 18 3.87 -5.80 12.84
CA ALA A 18 4.04 -6.84 13.86
C ALA A 18 2.83 -7.79 13.87
N GLY A 19 3.04 -9.03 14.31
CA GLY A 19 1.96 -10.01 14.50
C GLY A 19 0.98 -9.59 15.60
N ARG A 20 -0.23 -10.17 15.60
CA ARG A 20 -1.16 -10.01 16.73
C ARG A 20 -0.74 -10.87 17.91
N GLY A 21 -1.06 -10.43 19.11
CA GLY A 21 -0.81 -11.20 20.32
C GLY A 21 -1.79 -12.36 20.48
N THR A 22 -1.37 -13.35 21.28
CA THR A 22 -2.18 -14.53 21.64
C THR A 22 -3.32 -14.21 22.60
N ASP A 23 -3.22 -13.08 23.30
CA ASP A 23 -4.19 -12.56 24.25
C ASP A 23 -4.10 -11.02 24.29
N PRO A 24 -5.08 -10.31 24.90
CA PRO A 24 -5.12 -8.86 24.89
C PRO A 24 -3.89 -8.15 25.49
N GLU A 25 -3.25 -8.72 26.52
CA GLU A 25 -2.10 -8.10 27.17
C GLU A 25 -0.85 -8.24 26.30
N VAL A 26 -0.64 -9.42 25.72
CA VAL A 26 0.43 -9.66 24.75
C VAL A 26 0.23 -8.80 23.50
N ASP A 27 -0.99 -8.68 23.00
CA ASP A 27 -1.32 -7.88 21.81
C ASP A 27 -1.00 -6.39 22.03
N LYS A 28 -1.33 -5.87 23.21
CA LYS A 28 -1.00 -4.50 23.61
C LYS A 28 0.51 -4.30 23.78
N ALA A 29 1.22 -5.27 24.35
CA ALA A 29 2.67 -5.21 24.49
C ALA A 29 3.38 -5.19 23.13
N ILE A 30 2.91 -6.00 22.18
CA ILE A 30 3.43 -6.00 20.80
C ILE A 30 3.18 -4.65 20.13
N SER A 31 1.97 -4.11 20.25
CA SER A 31 1.61 -2.79 19.72
C SER A 31 2.53 -1.68 20.26
N ALA A 32 2.81 -1.69 21.56
CA ALA A 32 3.72 -0.73 22.19
C ALA A 32 5.17 -0.91 21.76
N ALA A 33 5.65 -2.16 21.64
CA ALA A 33 6.99 -2.46 21.17
C ALA A 33 7.19 -2.03 19.71
N LEU A 34 6.18 -2.18 18.85
CA LEU A 34 6.20 -1.71 17.47
C LEU A 34 6.37 -0.19 17.42
N ALA A 35 5.60 0.57 18.22
CA ALA A 35 5.69 2.02 18.31
C ALA A 35 7.01 2.55 18.91
N ALA A 36 7.65 1.76 19.78
CA ALA A 36 8.93 2.12 20.39
C ALA A 36 10.17 1.69 19.58
N SER A 37 10.00 0.90 18.53
CA SER A 37 11.10 0.38 17.71
C SER A 37 11.73 1.48 16.87
N ALA A 38 12.94 1.91 17.24
CA ALA A 38 13.71 2.94 16.52
C ALA A 38 13.90 2.61 15.03
N LYS A 39 14.08 1.32 14.71
CA LYS A 39 14.14 0.84 13.31
C LYS A 39 12.83 1.14 12.59
N ASN A 40 11.71 0.65 13.11
CA ASN A 40 10.41 0.78 12.46
C ASN A 40 9.98 2.25 12.36
N THR A 41 10.22 3.05 13.41
CA THR A 41 9.88 4.48 13.38
C THR A 41 10.73 5.25 12.38
N THR A 42 12.00 4.90 12.20
CA THR A 42 12.90 5.55 11.22
C THR A 42 12.48 5.18 9.80
N GLU A 43 12.25 3.90 9.52
CA GLU A 43 11.75 3.43 8.22
C GLU A 43 10.38 4.06 7.90
N HIS A 44 9.50 4.15 8.89
CA HIS A 44 8.20 4.80 8.75
C HIS A 44 8.34 6.30 8.44
N ALA A 45 9.24 7.01 9.11
CA ALA A 45 9.48 8.43 8.86
C ALA A 45 9.92 8.68 7.41
N PHE A 46 10.80 7.85 6.86
CA PHE A 46 11.17 7.97 5.44
C PHE A 46 9.99 7.76 4.48
N ALA A 47 9.08 6.84 4.81
CA ALA A 47 7.87 6.63 4.02
C ALA A 47 6.91 7.83 4.07
N VAL A 48 6.78 8.47 5.24
CA VAL A 48 6.01 9.71 5.43
C VAL A 48 6.64 10.87 4.67
N ASP A 49 7.94 11.09 4.84
CA ASP A 49 8.68 12.18 4.18
C ASP A 49 8.59 12.06 2.65
N SER A 50 8.74 10.85 2.12
CA SER A 50 8.58 10.57 0.68
C SER A 50 7.18 10.92 0.17
N LEU A 51 6.14 10.56 0.92
CA LEU A 51 4.76 10.91 0.59
C LEU A 51 4.55 12.43 0.60
N VAL A 52 4.98 13.11 1.67
CA VAL A 52 4.85 14.57 1.83
C VAL A 52 5.57 15.30 0.69
N GLN A 53 6.82 14.93 0.40
CA GLN A 53 7.60 15.52 -0.70
C GLN A 53 6.93 15.29 -2.06
N THR A 54 6.33 14.12 -2.28
CA THR A 54 5.65 13.82 -3.54
C THR A 54 4.37 14.63 -3.72
N LEU A 55 3.66 14.93 -2.63
CA LEU A 55 2.40 15.71 -2.65
C LEU A 55 2.63 17.23 -2.68
N ALA A 56 3.76 17.71 -2.17
CA ALA A 56 4.06 19.13 -2.02
C ALA A 56 3.86 20.00 -3.29
N PRO A 57 4.20 19.53 -4.52
CA PRO A 57 3.97 20.33 -5.73
C PRO A 57 2.49 20.60 -6.04
N PHE A 58 1.58 19.74 -5.56
CA PHE A 58 0.16 19.76 -5.90
C PHE A 58 -0.71 20.37 -4.80
N CYS A 59 -0.14 20.63 -3.63
CA CYS A 59 -0.85 21.12 -2.47
C CYS A 59 -0.35 22.51 -2.07
N GLU A 60 -1.22 23.34 -1.51
CA GLU A 60 -0.84 24.59 -0.85
C GLU A 60 -0.04 24.31 0.42
N HIS A 61 -0.50 23.29 1.16
CA HIS A 61 0.11 22.81 2.38
C HIS A 61 -0.08 21.29 2.49
N VAL A 62 0.92 20.60 3.04
CA VAL A 62 0.87 19.17 3.35
C VAL A 62 1.47 18.99 4.75
N ASP A 63 0.71 18.37 5.64
CA ASP A 63 1.14 17.99 6.97
C ASP A 63 1.01 16.48 7.16
N ALA A 64 1.85 15.95 8.00
CA ALA A 64 1.73 14.59 8.51
C ALA A 64 1.60 14.62 10.03
N ASP A 65 1.03 13.57 10.60
CA ASP A 65 1.08 13.36 12.05
C ASP A 65 2.54 13.47 12.56
N PRO A 66 2.78 14.19 13.66
CA PRO A 66 4.15 14.40 14.16
C PRO A 66 4.78 13.12 14.72
N LYS A 67 3.97 12.10 15.00
CA LYS A 67 4.40 10.78 15.48
C LYS A 67 3.48 9.72 14.90
N PRO A 68 4.02 8.55 14.50
CA PRO A 68 3.19 7.44 14.10
C PRO A 68 2.42 6.86 15.29
N PHE A 69 1.29 6.21 14.99
CA PHE A 69 0.49 5.44 15.94
C PHE A 69 0.37 3.98 15.49
N SER A 70 0.17 3.06 16.44
CA SER A 70 -0.09 1.67 16.12
C SER A 70 -1.55 1.46 15.71
N LEU A 71 -1.76 0.96 14.50
CA LEU A 71 -3.08 0.62 13.94
C LEU A 71 -3.28 -0.89 13.96
N ALA A 72 -4.35 -1.33 14.63
CA ALA A 72 -4.77 -2.73 14.60
C ALA A 72 -5.53 -3.03 13.30
N LEU A 73 -5.05 -4.01 12.54
CA LEU A 73 -5.79 -4.68 11.48
C LEU A 73 -6.16 -6.11 11.95
N PRO A 74 -7.10 -6.81 11.29
CA PRO A 74 -7.56 -8.12 11.75
C PRO A 74 -6.44 -9.10 12.10
N ASN A 75 -5.37 -9.13 11.28
CA ASN A 75 -4.30 -10.12 11.41
C ASN A 75 -2.95 -9.54 11.81
N LEU A 76 -2.78 -8.20 11.84
CA LEU A 76 -1.48 -7.55 12.03
C LEU A 76 -1.62 -6.19 12.73
N TRP A 77 -0.55 -5.73 13.36
CA TRP A 77 -0.31 -4.33 13.70
C TRP A 77 0.49 -3.64 12.60
N HIS A 78 0.19 -2.37 12.35
CA HIS A 78 1.03 -1.49 11.55
C HIS A 78 1.34 -0.19 12.30
N LEU A 79 2.52 0.41 12.05
CA LEU A 79 2.66 1.84 12.31
C LEU A 79 1.97 2.61 11.20
N ALA A 80 1.20 3.60 11.60
CA ALA A 80 0.42 4.47 10.74
C ALA A 80 0.72 5.93 11.04
N SER A 81 0.74 6.75 9.99
CA SER A 81 0.66 8.21 10.11
C SER A 81 -0.35 8.70 9.08
N ASP A 82 -1.23 9.59 9.49
CA ASP A 82 -2.11 10.30 8.57
C ASP A 82 -1.38 11.49 7.97
N VAL A 83 -1.62 11.70 6.68
CA VAL A 83 -1.11 12.82 5.89
C VAL A 83 -2.29 13.57 5.33
N HIS A 84 -2.31 14.87 5.56
CA HIS A 84 -3.37 15.78 5.18
C HIS A 84 -2.80 16.92 4.35
N GLY A 85 -3.63 17.50 3.49
CA GLY A 85 -3.21 18.68 2.73
C GLY A 85 -4.38 19.38 2.08
N VAL A 86 -4.10 20.53 1.48
CA VAL A 86 -5.06 21.31 0.70
C VAL A 86 -4.61 21.31 -0.74
N LEU A 87 -5.43 20.74 -1.63
CA LEU A 87 -5.15 20.64 -3.05
C LEU A 87 -5.16 22.04 -3.69
N ARG A 88 -4.23 22.31 -4.59
CA ARG A 88 -4.23 23.52 -5.41
C ARG A 88 -5.37 23.47 -6.44
N GLU A 89 -5.90 24.64 -6.81
CA GLU A 89 -7.04 24.74 -7.75
C GLU A 89 -6.78 24.09 -9.11
N GLU A 90 -5.53 24.04 -9.57
CA GLU A 90 -5.16 23.48 -10.87
C GLU A 90 -4.86 21.97 -10.85
N ALA A 91 -4.86 21.34 -9.67
CA ALA A 91 -4.54 19.93 -9.50
C ALA A 91 -5.80 19.08 -9.27
N SER A 92 -5.70 17.79 -9.57
CA SER A 92 -6.74 16.79 -9.31
C SER A 92 -6.21 15.62 -8.51
N VAL A 93 -7.11 14.79 -7.98
CA VAL A 93 -6.76 13.51 -7.34
C VAL A 93 -5.96 12.59 -8.29
N LEU A 94 -6.14 12.73 -9.61
CA LEU A 94 -5.44 11.92 -10.60
C LEU A 94 -3.96 12.34 -10.73
N ASP A 95 -3.67 13.64 -10.62
CA ASP A 95 -2.28 14.14 -10.61
C ASP A 95 -1.53 13.60 -9.39
N LEU A 96 -2.19 13.59 -8.22
CA LEU A 96 -1.64 12.99 -7.01
C LEU A 96 -1.38 11.49 -7.20
N ALA A 97 -2.35 10.76 -7.74
CA ALA A 97 -2.21 9.34 -7.99
C ALA A 97 -1.06 9.03 -8.96
N ALA A 98 -0.89 9.83 -10.02
CA ALA A 98 0.18 9.70 -11.00
C ALA A 98 1.57 9.97 -10.38
N ALA A 99 1.70 10.94 -9.49
CA ALA A 99 2.95 11.22 -8.79
C ALA A 99 3.34 10.08 -7.81
N LEU A 100 2.34 9.57 -7.08
CA LEU A 100 2.52 8.55 -6.04
C LEU A 100 2.74 7.15 -6.60
N HIS A 101 2.09 6.80 -7.71
CA HIS A 101 2.14 5.46 -8.27
C HIS A 101 3.34 5.28 -9.23
N PRO A 102 4.06 4.14 -9.15
CA PRO A 102 3.98 3.11 -8.12
C PRO A 102 4.64 3.56 -6.81
N THR A 103 4.04 3.16 -5.68
CA THR A 103 4.61 3.41 -4.37
C THR A 103 5.77 2.45 -4.09
N ALA A 104 6.62 2.78 -3.12
CA ALA A 104 7.69 1.88 -2.67
C ALA A 104 7.14 0.52 -2.18
N ALA A 105 5.89 0.46 -1.71
CA ALA A 105 5.26 -0.78 -1.25
C ALA A 105 4.98 -1.79 -2.38
N VAL A 106 4.96 -1.37 -3.63
CA VAL A 106 4.66 -2.25 -4.78
C VAL A 106 5.73 -2.26 -5.86
N ALA A 107 6.59 -1.22 -5.93
CA ALA A 107 7.75 -1.19 -6.80
C ALA A 107 9.05 -1.42 -6.00
N GLY A 108 9.30 -0.60 -4.99
CA GLY A 108 10.55 -0.57 -4.21
C GLY A 108 11.19 0.82 -4.21
N THR A 109 12.40 0.93 -3.67
CA THR A 109 13.18 2.19 -3.66
C THR A 109 14.66 1.87 -3.93
N PRO A 110 15.33 2.58 -4.85
CA PRO A 110 14.81 3.63 -5.73
C PRO A 110 13.83 3.11 -6.81
N ARG A 111 12.85 3.93 -7.21
CA ARG A 111 11.67 3.48 -7.98
C ARG A 111 12.04 2.87 -9.34
N LEU A 112 12.89 3.53 -10.12
CA LEU A 112 13.19 3.10 -11.49
C LEU A 112 13.97 1.78 -11.50
N GLU A 113 14.99 1.69 -10.66
CA GLU A 113 15.85 0.52 -10.49
C GLU A 113 15.04 -0.67 -9.96
N ALA A 114 14.14 -0.43 -9.01
CA ALA A 114 13.25 -1.48 -8.52
C ALA A 114 12.29 -1.98 -9.60
N GLN A 115 11.72 -1.08 -10.41
CA GLN A 115 10.87 -1.49 -11.55
C GLN A 115 11.64 -2.27 -12.62
N GLN A 116 12.90 -1.90 -12.90
CA GLN A 116 13.77 -2.64 -13.82
C GLN A 116 14.04 -4.05 -13.29
N LEU A 117 14.41 -4.18 -12.02
CA LEU A 117 14.66 -5.46 -11.39
C LEU A 117 13.41 -6.34 -11.37
N LEU A 118 12.23 -5.77 -11.09
CA LEU A 118 10.96 -6.50 -11.18
C LEU A 118 10.70 -7.02 -12.60
N ALA A 119 10.97 -6.21 -13.63
CA ALA A 119 10.80 -6.63 -15.02
C ALA A 119 11.80 -7.73 -15.44
N GLU A 120 12.97 -7.81 -14.81
CA GLU A 120 13.95 -8.88 -15.04
C GLU A 120 13.58 -10.18 -14.30
N LEU A 121 13.03 -10.07 -13.08
CA LEU A 121 12.81 -11.22 -12.20
C LEU A 121 11.42 -11.84 -12.34
N GLU A 122 10.39 -11.08 -12.70
CA GLU A 122 9.02 -11.58 -12.81
C GLU A 122 8.75 -12.06 -14.25
N PRO A 123 8.57 -13.38 -14.50
CA PRO A 123 8.38 -13.92 -15.84
C PRO A 123 6.94 -13.69 -16.38
N PHE A 124 6.26 -12.64 -15.92
CA PHE A 124 4.87 -12.35 -16.23
C PHE A 124 4.59 -10.85 -16.13
N ASP A 125 3.54 -10.40 -16.84
CA ASP A 125 2.96 -9.08 -16.65
C ASP A 125 1.97 -9.11 -15.47
N ARG A 126 2.13 -8.17 -14.53
CA ARG A 126 1.21 -7.97 -13.39
C ARG A 126 -0.18 -7.52 -13.86
N GLY A 127 -0.30 -6.96 -15.07
CA GLY A 127 -1.55 -6.44 -15.60
C GLY A 127 -2.12 -5.35 -14.69
N ARG A 128 -3.32 -5.60 -14.12
CA ARG A 128 -3.97 -4.66 -13.19
C ARG A 128 -3.49 -4.78 -11.74
N TYR A 129 -2.77 -5.85 -11.40
CA TYR A 129 -2.29 -6.05 -10.03
C TYR A 129 -1.31 -4.94 -9.62
N ALA A 130 -1.45 -4.46 -8.40
CA ALA A 130 -0.71 -3.34 -7.83
C ALA A 130 -0.88 -1.99 -8.55
N GLY A 131 -1.71 -1.92 -9.60
CA GLY A 131 -2.08 -0.67 -10.28
C GLY A 131 -3.03 0.19 -9.43
N PRO A 132 -3.20 1.48 -9.79
CA PRO A 132 -4.17 2.32 -9.13
C PRO A 132 -5.60 1.91 -9.51
N VAL A 133 -6.50 1.83 -8.53
CA VAL A 133 -7.94 1.59 -8.72
C VAL A 133 -8.73 2.61 -7.91
N GLY A 134 -9.74 3.21 -8.52
CA GLY A 134 -10.38 4.37 -7.93
C GLY A 134 -11.38 5.06 -8.84
N TRP A 135 -11.69 6.30 -8.48
CA TRP A 135 -12.60 7.18 -9.23
C TRP A 135 -12.14 8.63 -9.12
N ILE A 136 -12.62 9.44 -10.08
CA ILE A 136 -12.45 10.90 -10.11
C ILE A 136 -13.79 11.54 -10.50
N GLY A 137 -14.14 12.62 -9.81
CA GLY A 137 -15.29 13.48 -10.10
C GLY A 137 -14.94 14.56 -11.12
N ALA A 138 -15.96 15.18 -11.70
CA ALA A 138 -15.78 16.28 -12.65
C ALA A 138 -15.17 17.55 -12.00
N ASP A 139 -15.24 17.63 -10.67
CA ASP A 139 -14.63 18.63 -9.81
C ASP A 139 -13.16 18.34 -9.45
N GLY A 140 -12.60 17.21 -9.90
CA GLY A 140 -11.22 16.80 -9.63
C GLY A 140 -11.03 16.05 -8.31
N ASP A 141 -12.07 15.94 -7.49
CA ASP A 141 -12.09 15.11 -6.28
C ASP A 141 -12.09 13.62 -6.62
N GLY A 142 -11.77 12.78 -5.65
CA GLY A 142 -11.91 11.34 -5.82
C GLY A 142 -11.03 10.54 -4.88
N GLU A 143 -10.86 9.26 -5.18
CA GLU A 143 -10.11 8.36 -4.34
C GLU A 143 -9.42 7.28 -5.17
N TRP A 144 -8.16 7.05 -4.85
CA TRP A 144 -7.36 5.99 -5.43
C TRP A 144 -6.78 5.08 -4.34
N ALA A 145 -6.96 3.79 -4.54
CA ALA A 145 -6.33 2.70 -3.81
C ALA A 145 -5.32 1.98 -4.71
N ILE A 146 -4.53 1.10 -4.11
CA ILE A 146 -3.65 0.18 -4.83
C ILE A 146 -4.41 -1.14 -4.97
N ALA A 147 -4.55 -1.66 -6.20
CA ALA A 147 -5.26 -2.88 -6.51
C ALA A 147 -4.50 -4.12 -5.99
N LEU A 148 -4.65 -4.38 -4.69
CA LEU A 148 -4.13 -5.55 -3.99
C LEU A 148 -5.29 -6.42 -3.52
N ARG A 149 -5.00 -7.69 -3.24
CA ARG A 149 -5.97 -8.67 -2.70
C ARG A 149 -7.21 -8.84 -3.59
N GLY A 150 -7.01 -8.76 -4.90
CA GLY A 150 -8.03 -9.01 -5.91
C GLY A 150 -7.56 -10.03 -6.94
N ALA A 151 -8.48 -10.46 -7.79
CA ALA A 151 -8.20 -11.37 -8.88
C ALA A 151 -8.90 -10.92 -10.16
N GLN A 152 -8.27 -11.19 -11.30
CA GLN A 152 -8.85 -11.00 -12.62
C GLN A 152 -9.63 -12.26 -13.00
N ILE A 153 -10.93 -12.10 -13.26
CA ILE A 153 -11.73 -13.14 -13.91
C ILE A 153 -11.43 -13.05 -15.40
N GLU A 154 -10.93 -14.14 -15.97
CA GLU A 154 -10.60 -14.23 -17.39
C GLU A 154 -11.87 -14.49 -18.22
N ALA A 155 -11.78 -14.23 -19.52
CA ALA A 155 -12.83 -14.60 -20.46
C ALA A 155 -13.07 -16.12 -20.42
N ALA A 156 -14.33 -16.53 -20.64
CA ALA A 156 -14.66 -17.94 -20.72
C ALA A 156 -13.98 -18.58 -21.95
N ASP A 157 -13.47 -19.79 -21.79
CA ASP A 157 -12.97 -20.57 -22.90
C ASP A 157 -14.12 -21.13 -23.77
N ALA A 158 -13.79 -21.88 -24.83
CA ALA A 158 -14.78 -22.47 -25.73
C ALA A 158 -15.73 -23.47 -25.05
N SER A 159 -15.39 -23.98 -23.88
CA SER A 159 -16.24 -24.85 -23.07
C SER A 159 -17.18 -24.08 -22.13
N GLY A 160 -17.02 -22.76 -22.05
CA GLY A 160 -17.76 -21.88 -21.13
C GLY A 160 -17.13 -21.77 -19.74
N LEU A 161 -15.97 -22.41 -19.50
CA LEU A 161 -15.28 -22.36 -18.22
C LEU A 161 -14.48 -21.05 -18.09
N ARG A 162 -14.56 -20.39 -16.94
CA ARG A 162 -13.75 -19.21 -16.62
C ARG A 162 -12.61 -19.58 -15.70
N SER A 163 -11.44 -19.02 -15.96
CA SER A 163 -10.31 -19.04 -15.03
C SER A 163 -10.22 -17.73 -14.26
N ILE A 164 -9.53 -17.80 -13.12
CA ILE A 164 -9.26 -16.65 -12.27
C ILE A 164 -7.74 -16.55 -12.12
N ARG A 165 -7.19 -15.36 -12.35
CA ARG A 165 -5.78 -15.05 -12.11
C ARG A 165 -5.66 -14.11 -10.91
N ALA A 166 -4.97 -14.56 -9.88
CA ALA A 166 -4.68 -13.76 -8.69
C ALA A 166 -3.17 -13.54 -8.56
N PHE A 167 -2.80 -12.43 -7.94
CA PHE A 167 -1.41 -12.10 -7.62
C PHE A 167 -1.28 -11.72 -6.14
N ALA A 168 -0.14 -12.07 -5.57
CA ALA A 168 0.30 -11.60 -4.26
C ALA A 168 1.81 -11.37 -4.32
N GLY A 169 2.29 -10.40 -3.57
CA GLY A 169 3.70 -10.06 -3.49
C GLY A 169 4.05 -9.56 -2.10
N CYS A 170 5.34 -9.56 -1.82
CA CYS A 170 5.97 -9.13 -0.57
C CYS A 170 7.12 -8.16 -0.88
N GLY A 171 7.48 -7.34 0.10
CA GLY A 171 8.60 -6.41 -0.03
C GLY A 171 9.88 -7.14 0.38
N ILE A 172 10.91 -7.10 -0.47
CA ILE A 172 12.18 -7.79 -0.19
C ILE A 172 13.21 -6.78 0.30
N VAL A 173 13.87 -7.10 1.43
CA VAL A 173 14.99 -6.33 1.98
C VAL A 173 16.17 -7.25 2.30
N ALA A 174 17.34 -6.68 2.62
CA ALA A 174 18.58 -7.44 2.85
C ALA A 174 18.54 -8.49 3.98
N GLY A 175 17.49 -8.52 4.80
CA GLY A 175 17.26 -9.52 5.84
C GLY A 175 16.00 -10.37 5.62
N SER A 176 15.43 -10.36 4.42
CA SER A 176 14.29 -11.20 4.06
C SER A 176 14.71 -12.67 3.91
N GLU A 177 13.89 -13.57 4.44
CA GLU A 177 14.10 -15.03 4.35
C GLU A 177 13.13 -15.63 3.31
N PRO A 178 13.61 -16.29 2.24
CA PRO A 178 12.76 -16.71 1.11
C PRO A 178 11.50 -17.50 1.50
N ASP A 179 11.63 -18.45 2.44
CA ASP A 179 10.50 -19.27 2.89
C ASP A 179 9.46 -18.45 3.66
N ALA A 180 9.90 -17.44 4.43
CA ALA A 180 9.00 -16.54 5.15
C ALA A 180 8.24 -15.62 4.20
N GLU A 181 8.92 -15.12 3.17
CA GLU A 181 8.31 -14.27 2.14
C GLU A 181 7.28 -15.04 1.31
N LEU A 182 7.57 -16.30 0.97
CA LEU A 182 6.60 -17.18 0.31
C LEU A 182 5.37 -17.42 1.19
N ALA A 183 5.56 -17.78 2.47
CA ALA A 183 4.46 -17.95 3.41
C ALA A 183 3.61 -16.67 3.57
N GLU A 184 4.23 -15.49 3.55
CA GLU A 184 3.52 -14.21 3.55
C GLU A 184 2.62 -14.07 2.31
N THR A 185 3.10 -14.40 1.11
CA THR A 185 2.27 -14.34 -0.10
C THR A 185 1.08 -15.32 -0.06
N GLU A 186 1.24 -16.51 0.53
CA GLU A 186 0.14 -17.46 0.72
C GLU A 186 -0.96 -16.90 1.63
N LEU A 187 -0.58 -16.23 2.73
CA LEU A 187 -1.52 -15.53 3.60
C LEU A 187 -2.23 -14.38 2.86
N LYS A 188 -1.52 -13.67 1.99
CA LYS A 188 -2.10 -12.59 1.17
C LYS A 188 -3.13 -13.10 0.14
N PHE A 189 -3.07 -14.39 -0.23
CA PHE A 189 -4.08 -15.03 -1.07
C PHE A 189 -5.35 -15.47 -0.31
N SER A 190 -5.33 -15.60 1.02
CA SER A 190 -6.48 -16.12 1.77
C SER A 190 -7.81 -15.37 1.50
N PRO A 191 -7.85 -14.02 1.46
CA PRO A 191 -9.09 -13.30 1.18
C PRO A 191 -9.72 -13.64 -0.18
N ILE A 192 -8.88 -13.93 -1.20
CA ILE A 192 -9.35 -14.31 -2.53
C ILE A 192 -9.88 -15.74 -2.51
N ARG A 193 -9.18 -16.65 -1.82
CA ARG A 193 -9.58 -18.06 -1.70
C ARG A 193 -10.90 -18.21 -0.94
N GLU A 194 -11.05 -17.47 0.16
CA GLU A 194 -12.27 -17.44 0.98
C GLU A 194 -13.47 -16.85 0.22
N ALA A 195 -13.26 -15.87 -0.65
CA ALA A 195 -14.32 -15.30 -1.47
C ALA A 195 -14.84 -16.27 -2.56
N LEU A 196 -14.10 -17.35 -2.85
CA LEU A 196 -14.41 -18.32 -3.91
C LEU A 196 -14.81 -19.71 -3.38
N SER A 197 -14.70 -19.94 -2.06
CA SER A 197 -15.12 -21.18 -1.39
C SER A 197 -16.57 -21.13 -0.96
#